data_AF-A0A7J3ZJ23-F1
#
_entry.id   AF-A0A7J3ZJ23-F1
#
_cell.length_a   1.000
_cell.length_b   1.000
_cell.length_c   1.000
_cell.angle_alpha   90.00
_cell.angle_beta   90.00
_cell.angle_gamma   90.00
#
_symmetry.space_group_name_H-M   'P 1'
#
loop_
_entity.id
_entity.type
_entity.pdbx_description
1 polymer ?
#
loop_
_entity_poly.entity_id
_entity_poly.type
_entity_poly.pdbx_seq_one_letter_code
_entity_poly.pdbx_strand_id
1 'polypeptide(L)' 'MDVATGSLAQGPGIGVGIAAWIKAVGGRGRVYVVVGDGELDEGQVWEAVTHAATLKLNNLVAIVDWNGYHHDGSVKEVKA' A
#
# COMPACT_ATOMS: atom_id res chain seq x y z
N MET A 1 8.64 10.27 -7.49
CA MET A 1 8.89 10.66 -6.09
C MET A 1 9.23 9.38 -5.40
N ASP A 2 10.47 9.25 -4.95
CA ASP A 2 10.94 8.03 -4.29
C ASP A 2 10.81 8.25 -2.79
N VAL A 3 10.16 7.30 -2.12
CA VAL A 3 9.89 7.37 -0.68
C VAL A 3 10.79 6.36 -0.01
N ALA A 4 11.57 6.80 0.98
CA ALA A 4 12.32 5.88 1.83
C ALA A 4 11.31 5.08 2.68
N THR A 5 11.07 3.84 2.27
CA THR A 5 10.31 2.84 3.04
C THR A 5 11.29 1.91 3.77
N GLY A 6 10.90 1.37 4.92
CA GLY A 6 11.77 0.54 5.74
C GLY A 6 11.08 -0.02 6.98
N SER A 7 10.09 0.70 7.51
CA SER A 7 9.01 0.11 8.29
C SER A 7 8.00 -0.51 7.33
N LEU A 8 7.61 -1.76 7.58
CA LEU A 8 6.57 -2.46 6.84
C LEU A 8 5.29 -1.61 6.78
N ALA A 9 4.53 -1.71 5.69
CA ALA A 9 3.18 -1.13 5.54
C ALA A 9 3.02 0.41 5.52
N GLN A 10 4.11 1.21 5.50
CA GLN A 10 4.01 2.68 5.35
C GLN A 10 3.71 3.15 3.92
N GLY A 11 4.09 2.35 2.91
CA GLY A 11 3.87 2.65 1.50
C GLY A 11 2.41 2.96 1.14
N PRO A 12 1.43 2.13 1.53
CA PRO A 12 0.02 2.36 1.24
C PRO A 12 -0.52 3.69 1.78
N GLY A 13 -0.23 4.04 3.03
CA GLY A 13 -0.70 5.29 3.63
C GLY A 13 -0.15 6.52 2.92
N ILE A 14 1.14 6.50 2.56
CA ILE A 14 1.77 7.58 1.80
C ILE A 14 1.17 7.66 0.39
N GLY A 15 0.95 6.52 -0.27
CA GLY A 15 0.31 6.45 -1.59
C GLY A 15 -1.09 7.06 -1.59
N VAL A 16 -1.88 6.82 -0.55
CA VAL A 16 -3.20 7.45 -0.34
C VAL A 16 -3.07 8.97 -0.26
N GLY A 17 -2.14 9.49 0.55
CA GLY A 17 -1.92 10.93 0.69
C GLY A 17 -1.53 11.60 -0.64
N ILE A 18 -0.61 10.99 -1.38
CA ILE A 18 -0.17 11.51 -2.69
C ILE A 18 -1.33 11.47 -3.70
N ALA A 19 -2.09 10.37 -3.76
CA ALA A 19 -3.20 10.22 -4.69
C ALA A 19 -4.33 11.23 -4.40
N ALA A 20 -4.63 11.46 -3.12
CA ALA A 20 -5.57 12.48 -2.67
C ALA A 20 -5.10 13.89 -3.04
N TRP A 21 -3.83 14.21 -2.81
CA TRP A 21 -3.25 15.51 -3.18
C TRP A 21 -3.35 15.77 -4.68
N ILE A 22 -2.96 14.81 -5.53
CA ILE A 22 -3.03 14.95 -6.99
C ILE A 22 -4.46 15.31 -7.43
N LYS A 23 -5.48 14.66 -6.85
CA LYS A 23 -6.88 14.99 -7.16
C LYS A 23 -7.27 16.37 -6.65
N ALA A 24 -6.87 16.72 -5.43
CA ALA A 24 -7.19 18.00 -4.81
C ALA A 24 -6.69 19.20 -5.63
N VAL A 25 -5.56 19.05 -6.32
CA VAL A 25 -4.98 20.07 -7.20
C VAL A 25 -5.45 19.96 -8.67
N GLY A 26 -6.45 19.12 -8.97
CA GLY A 26 -6.97 18.93 -10.34
C GLY A 26 -6.02 18.18 -11.28
N GLY A 27 -5.02 17.50 -10.74
CA GLY A 27 -4.05 16.71 -11.50
C GLY A 27 -4.63 15.41 -12.05
N ARG A 28 -3.94 14.84 -13.06
CA ARG A 28 -4.30 13.56 -13.71
C ARG A 28 -3.31 12.43 -13.44
N GLY A 29 -2.39 12.64 -12.50
CA GLY A 29 -1.36 11.67 -12.13
C GLY A 29 -1.94 10.42 -11.47
N ARG A 30 -1.24 9.29 -11.65
CA ARG A 30 -1.54 8.02 -11.00
C ARG A 30 -0.41 7.67 -10.03
N VAL A 31 -0.79 7.10 -8.89
CA VAL A 31 0.10 6.64 -7.83
C VAL A 31 0.10 5.13 -7.83
N TYR A 32 1.28 4.54 -7.77
CA TYR A 32 1.47 3.10 -7.67
C TYR A 32 2.18 2.80 -6.37
N VAL A 33 1.69 1.80 -5.65
CA VAL A 33 2.33 1.27 -4.45
C VAL A 33 2.52 -0.23 -4.65
N VAL A 34 3.72 -0.72 -4.38
CA VAL A 34 4.01 -2.15 -4.34
C VAL A 34 4.08 -2.56 -2.88
N VAL A 35 3.38 -3.63 -2.51
CA VAL A 35 3.37 -4.22 -1.17
C VAL A 35 3.61 -5.72 -1.27
N GLY A 36 4.31 -6.30 -0.30
CA GLY A 36 4.43 -7.76 -0.18
C GLY A 36 3.16 -8.37 0.41
N ASP A 37 2.90 -9.65 0.11
CA ASP A 37 1.83 -10.44 0.74
C ASP A 37 1.96 -10.55 2.26
N GLY A 38 3.19 -10.55 2.79
CA GLY A 38 3.44 -10.48 4.22
C GLY A 38 3.15 -9.11 4.86
N GLU A 39 3.25 -8.02 4.10
CA GLU A 39 2.87 -6.69 4.60
C GLU A 39 1.36 -6.55 4.77
N LEU A 40 0.56 -7.39 4.10
CA LEU A 40 -0.90 -7.37 4.21
C LEU A 40 -1.41 -7.78 5.60
N ASP A 41 -0.54 -8.33 6.47
CA ASP A 41 -0.91 -8.66 7.85
C ASP A 41 -0.91 -7.44 8.78
N GLU A 42 -0.25 -6.35 8.36
CA GLU A 42 -0.21 -5.11 9.12
C GLU A 42 -1.55 -4.37 8.97
N GLY A 43 -2.19 -4.05 10.10
CA GLY A 43 -3.48 -3.35 10.12
C GLY A 43 -3.45 -2.00 9.38
N GLN A 44 -2.29 -1.34 9.37
CA GLN A 44 -2.10 -0.06 8.67
C GLN A 44 -2.36 -0.15 7.16
N VAL A 45 -2.12 -1.30 6.52
CA VAL A 45 -2.46 -1.51 5.10
C VAL A 45 -3.97 -1.40 4.91
N TRP A 46 -4.74 -2.05 5.77
CA TRP A 46 -6.20 -2.09 5.69
C TRP A 46 -6.84 -0.75 6.02
N GLU A 47 -6.27 0.00 6.97
CA GLU A 47 -6.66 1.39 7.22
C GLU A 47 -6.46 2.27 5.98
N ALA A 48 -5.30 2.17 5.33
CA ALA A 48 -5.00 2.92 4.11
C ALA A 48 -5.96 2.54 2.96
N VAL A 49 -6.19 1.25 2.71
CA VAL A 49 -7.12 0.77 1.68
C VAL A 49 -8.55 1.26 1.93
N THR A 50 -9.01 1.18 3.17
CA THR A 50 -10.35 1.66 3.57
C THR A 50 -10.48 3.17 3.34
N HIS A 51 -9.44 3.93 3.67
CA HIS A 51 -9.42 5.37 3.44
C HIS A 51 -9.41 5.71 1.94
N ALA A 52 -8.64 4.98 1.13
CA ALA A 52 -8.59 5.13 -0.32
C ALA A 52 -9.96 4.93 -0.98
N ALA A 53 -10.70 3.91 -0.52
CA ALA A 53 -12.06 3.63 -0.97
C ALA A 53 -13.04 4.76 -0.60
N THR A 54 -12.97 5.23 0.64
CA THR A 54 -13.80 6.34 1.15
C THR A 54 -13.59 7.62 0.33
N LEU A 55 -12.34 7.95 0.00
CA LEU A 55 -11.97 9.09 -0.83
C LEU A 55 -12.13 8.85 -2.35
N LYS A 56 -12.59 7.66 -2.76
CA LYS A 56 -12.76 7.24 -4.15
C LYS A 56 -11.50 7.47 -4.99
N LEU A 57 -10.32 7.11 -4.48
CA LEU A 57 -9.02 7.34 -5.12
C LEU A 57 -8.77 6.36 -6.29
N ASN A 58 -9.52 6.50 -7.39
CA ASN A 58 -9.33 5.73 -8.63
C ASN A 58 -8.00 5.98 -9.37
N ASN A 59 -7.16 6.88 -8.85
CA ASN A 59 -5.81 7.15 -9.31
C ASN A 59 -4.73 6.51 -8.43
N LEU A 60 -5.10 5.70 -7.43
CA LEU A 60 -4.19 4.86 -6.66
C LEU A 60 -4.31 3.41 -7.13
N VAL A 61 -3.17 2.77 -7.40
CA VAL A 61 -3.06 1.35 -7.75
C VAL A 61 -2.12 0.68 -6.75
N ALA A 62 -2.64 -0.29 -6.00
CA ALA A 62 -1.83 -1.17 -5.18
C ALA A 62 -1.50 -2.44 -5.98
N ILE A 63 -0.22 -2.82 -5.99
CA ILE A 63 0.29 -4.04 -6.58
C ILE A 63 0.79 -4.90 -5.44
N VAL A 64 0.27 -6.12 -5.34
CA VAL A 64 0.70 -7.09 -4.33
C VAL A 64 1.70 -8.04 -4.95
N ASP A 65 2.91 -8.09 -4.39
CA ASP A 65 3.85 -9.17 -4.65
C ASP A 65 3.47 -10.39 -3.82
N TRP A 66 2.81 -11.36 -4.47
CA TRP A 66 2.32 -12.58 -3.84
C TRP A 66 3.30 -13.72 -4.10
N ASN A 67 4.43 -13.69 -3.40
CA ASN A 67 5.50 -14.66 -3.58
C ASN A 67 5.48 -15.80 -2.54
N GLY A 68 4.70 -15.67 -1.46
CA GLY A 68 4.50 -16.71 -0.45
C GLY A 68 5.56 -16.74 0.65
N TYR A 69 6.42 -15.73 0.77
CA TYR A 69 7.52 -15.70 1.74
C TYR A 69 7.60 -14.38 2.52
N HIS A 70 7.76 -14.50 3.84
CA HIS A 70 8.25 -13.45 4.73
C HIS A 70 9.77 -13.53 4.86
N HIS A 71 10.36 -12.54 5.55
CA HIS A 71 11.77 -12.61 5.99
C HIS A 71 12.04 -13.89 6.80
N ASP A 72 11.09 -14.33 7.61
CA ASP A 72 11.27 -15.42 8.58
C ASP A 72 10.84 -16.80 8.07
N GLY A 73 10.40 -16.93 6.81
CA GLY A 73 9.98 -18.21 6.23
C GLY A 73 8.77 -18.09 5.31
N SER A 74 8.14 -19.22 4.99
CA SER A 74 6.94 -19.17 4.15
C SER A 74 5.77 -18.53 4.91
N VAL A 75 4.90 -17.81 4.19
CA VAL A 75 3.68 -17.19 4.74
C VAL A 75 2.82 -18.21 5.50
N LYS A 76 2.84 -19.48 5.09
CA LYS A 76 2.11 -20.57 5.75
C LYS A 76 2.68 -20.96 7.10
N GLU A 77 3.99 -20.88 7.28
CA GLU A 77 4.65 -21.23 8.53
C GLU A 77 4.57 -20.09 9.55
N VAL A 78 4.62 -18.84 9.07
CA VAL A 78 4.57 -17.64 9.93
C VAL A 78 3.15 -17.35 10.43
N LYS A 79 2.12 -17.69 9.66
CA LYS A 79 0.70 -17.47 10.02
C LYS A 79 0.03 -18.64 10.76
N ALA A 80 0.77 -19.72 11.03
CA ALA A 80 0.25 -20.93 11.68
C ALA A 80 0.09 -20.79 13.20
#